data_AF-A0A356PFK4-F1
#
_entry.id   AF-A0A356PFK4-F1
#
_cell.length_a   1.000
_cell.length_b   1.000
_cell.length_c   1.000
_cell.angle_alpha   90.00
_cell.angle_beta   90.00
_cell.angle_gamma   90.00
#
_symmetry.space_group_name_H-M   'P 1'
#
loop_
_entity.id
_entity.type
_entity.pdbx_description
1 polymer ?
#
loop_
_entity_poly.entity_id
_entity_poly.type
_entity_poly.pdbx_seq_one_letter_code
_entity_poly.pdbx_strand_id
1 'polypeptide(L)'
;MSLNRRQFLRKAGMVTALGMGGAFTITELRGKVEASEYETPQQGLVAKRWAMVVDMSKFKTKEDYDRVIEACHSVHNVPYLGNPKDEIKWIWSEDYEHSFT
;
A
#
# COMPACT_ATOMS: atom_id res chain seq x y z
N MET A 1 5.00 -40.02 -31.99
CA MET A 1 6.46 -39.83 -31.92
C MET A 1 6.87 -39.88 -30.46
N SER A 2 7.50 -40.97 -30.02
CA SER A 2 8.00 -41.09 -28.64
C SER A 2 9.23 -40.20 -28.47
N LEU A 3 9.25 -39.41 -27.40
CA LEU A 3 10.40 -38.56 -27.10
C LEU A 3 11.62 -39.44 -26.80
N ASN A 4 12.66 -39.30 -27.61
CA ASN A 4 13.89 -40.06 -27.46
C ASN A 4 14.62 -39.61 -26.18
N ARG A 5 14.92 -40.53 -25.25
CA ARG A 5 15.45 -40.20 -23.89
C ARG A 5 16.67 -39.28 -23.93
N ARG A 6 17.55 -39.47 -24.93
CA ARG A 6 18.73 -38.62 -25.17
C ARG A 6 18.36 -37.19 -25.59
N GLN A 7 17.31 -37.02 -26.39
CA GLN A 7 16.83 -35.70 -26.79
C GLN A 7 16.13 -34.99 -25.63
N PHE A 8 15.43 -35.72 -24.76
CA PHE A 8 14.83 -35.18 -23.54
C PHE A 8 15.91 -34.64 -22.60
N LEU A 9 16.93 -35.45 -22.27
CA LEU A 9 18.02 -35.03 -21.38
C LEU A 9 18.80 -33.83 -21.92
N ARG A 10 19.01 -33.76 -23.24
CA ARG A 10 19.69 -32.64 -23.87
C ARG A 10 18.88 -31.34 -23.82
N LYS A 11 17.55 -31.42 -24.00
CA LYS A 11 16.66 -30.26 -23.86
C LYS A 11 16.52 -29.83 -22.39
N ALA A 12 16.36 -30.78 -21.47
CA ALA A 12 16.28 -30.51 -20.03
C ALA A 12 17.56 -29.85 -19.51
N GLY A 13 18.74 -30.37 -19.85
CA GLY A 13 20.03 -29.80 -19.45
C GLY A 13 20.25 -28.37 -19.97
N MET A 14 19.85 -28.07 -21.20
CA MET A 14 19.94 -26.71 -21.75
C MET A 14 19.00 -25.72 -21.02
N VAL A 15 17.79 -26.15 -20.64
CA VAL A 15 16.85 -25.32 -19.87
C VAL A 15 17.34 -25.08 -18.45
N THR A 16 17.91 -26.09 -17.78
CA THR A 16 18.47 -25.95 -16.43
C THR A 16 19.68 -25.00 -16.41
N ALA A 17 20.56 -25.06 -17.40
CA ALA A 17 21.72 -24.17 -17.48
C ALA A 17 21.32 -22.70 -17.67
N LEU A 18 20.30 -22.42 -18.49
CA LEU A 18 19.76 -21.06 -18.66
C LEU A 18 19.00 -20.58 -17.40
N GLY A 19 18.30 -21.48 -16.71
CA GLY A 19 17.61 -21.16 -15.45
C GLY A 19 18.56 -20.80 -14.31
N MET A 20 19.71 -21.45 -14.21
CA MET A 20 20.73 -21.10 -13.21
C MET A 20 21.39 -19.73 -13.50
N GLY A 21 21.61 -19.38 -14.77
CA GLY A 21 22.12 -18.05 -15.13
C GLY A 21 21.17 -16.90 -14.74
N GLY A 22 19.85 -17.12 -14.88
CA GLY A 22 18.83 -16.18 -14.40
C GLY A 22 18.82 -16.06 -12.87
N ALA A 23 18.88 -17.17 -12.14
CA ALA A 23 18.88 -17.17 -10.67
C ALA A 23 20.05 -16.38 -10.05
N PHE A 24 21.24 -16.42 -10.68
CA PHE A 24 22.39 -15.63 -10.23
C PHE A 24 22.20 -14.12 -10.44
N THR A 25 21.58 -13.68 -11.55
CA THR A 25 21.36 -12.24 -11.78
C THR A 25 20.31 -11.66 -10.84
N ILE A 26 19.20 -12.36 -10.57
CA ILE A 26 18.19 -11.90 -9.59
C ILE A 26 18.73 -11.87 -8.15
N THR A 27 19.68 -12.74 -7.79
CA THR A 27 20.26 -12.75 -6.44
C THR A 27 21.26 -11.60 -6.25
N GLU A 28 22.10 -11.32 -7.25
CA GLU A 28 22.99 -10.14 -7.27
C GLU A 28 22.22 -8.81 -7.32
N LEU A 29 21.12 -8.75 -8.07
CA LEU A 29 20.24 -7.57 -8.11
C LEU A 29 19.51 -7.36 -6.77
N ARG A 30 19.06 -8.42 -6.09
CA ARG A 30 18.43 -8.30 -4.75
C ARG A 30 19.36 -7.73 -3.68
N GLY A 31 20.68 -7.95 -3.80
CA GLY A 31 21.67 -7.34 -2.90
C GLY A 31 22.01 -5.88 -3.20
N LYS A 32 21.61 -5.36 -4.37
CA LYS A 32 21.87 -3.98 -4.82
C LYS A 32 20.63 -3.08 -4.88
N VAL A 33 19.44 -3.68 -4.86
CA VAL A 33 18.21 -2.95 -4.60
C VAL A 33 17.98 -3.01 -3.10
N GLU A 34 18.79 -2.26 -2.35
CA GLU A 34 18.36 -1.83 -1.03
C GLU A 34 17.06 -1.07 -1.27
N ALA A 35 15.93 -1.66 -0.86
CA ALA A 35 14.72 -0.89 -0.68
C ALA A 35 15.15 0.32 0.14
N SER A 36 14.99 1.52 -0.40
CA SER A 36 15.50 2.75 0.20
C SER A 36 14.99 2.80 1.62
N GLU A 37 15.82 2.38 2.58
CA GLU A 37 15.50 2.51 3.97
C GLU A 37 15.39 4.01 4.19
N TYR A 38 14.30 4.42 4.81
CA TYR A 38 14.12 5.81 5.16
C TYR A 38 15.24 6.17 6.13
N GLU A 39 16.29 6.81 5.61
CA GLU A 39 17.37 7.30 6.44
C GLU A 39 16.79 8.39 7.33
N THR A 40 16.66 8.09 8.63
CA THR A 40 16.31 9.10 9.62
C THR A 40 17.30 10.25 9.50
N PRO A 41 16.85 11.48 9.16
CA PRO A 41 17.77 12.59 8.96
C PRO A 41 18.61 12.79 10.22
N GLN A 42 19.93 12.95 10.08
CA GLN A 42 20.86 13.17 11.20
C GLN A 42 20.50 14.41 12.05
N GLN A 43 19.67 15.30 11.50
CA GLN A 43 19.10 16.49 12.15
C GLN A 43 17.57 16.46 12.11
N GLY A 44 16.97 15.28 12.12
CA GLY A 44 15.52 15.13 12.19
C GLY A 44 15.01 15.73 13.51
N LEU A 45 14.06 16.65 13.42
CA LEU A 45 13.38 17.15 14.60
C LEU A 45 12.77 15.96 15.34
N VAL A 46 13.11 15.77 16.62
CA VAL A 46 12.41 14.83 17.51
C VAL A 46 11.02 15.42 17.77
N ALA A 47 10.13 15.23 16.80
CA ALA A 47 8.76 15.69 16.88
C ALA A 47 7.99 14.83 17.89
N LYS A 48 6.97 15.43 18.50
CA LYS A 48 6.00 14.67 19.28
C LYS A 48 5.30 13.67 18.36
N ARG A 49 5.19 12.42 18.81
CA ARG A 49 4.40 11.40 18.13
C ARG A 49 2.92 11.66 18.39
N TRP A 50 2.21 12.18 17.39
CA TRP A 50 0.77 12.39 17.47
C TRP A 50 0.04 11.09 17.18
N ALA A 51 -1.03 10.85 17.94
CA ALA A 51 -1.95 9.74 17.73
C ALA A 51 -3.37 10.22 18.00
N MET A 52 -4.34 9.61 17.32
CA MET A 52 -5.76 9.84 17.51
C MET A 52 -6.45 8.50 17.73
N VAL A 53 -7.34 8.44 18.72
CA VAL A 53 -8.18 7.27 18.98
C VAL A 53 -9.61 7.68 18.69
N VAL A 54 -10.29 6.91 17.84
CA VAL A 54 -11.70 7.09 17.51
C VAL A 54 -12.50 5.97 18.18
N ASP A 55 -13.35 6.33 19.13
CA ASP A 55 -14.24 5.38 19.80
C ASP A 55 -15.54 5.23 18.98
N MET A 56 -15.56 4.23 18.10
CA MET A 56 -16.70 3.92 17.23
C MET A 56 -17.98 3.61 18.01
N SER A 57 -17.90 3.22 19.30
CA SER A 57 -19.09 2.92 20.10
C SER A 57 -19.95 4.16 20.38
N LYS A 58 -19.39 5.37 20.24
CA LYS A 58 -20.09 6.64 20.48
C LYS A 58 -20.89 7.13 19.29
N PHE A 59 -20.63 6.61 18.10
CA PHE A 59 -21.35 7.00 16.89
C PHE A 59 -22.55 6.08 16.70
N LYS A 60 -23.75 6.61 16.94
CA LYS A 60 -25.00 5.84 16.90
C LYS A 60 -25.87 6.20 15.71
N THR A 61 -25.82 7.46 15.28
CA THR A 61 -26.63 7.96 14.18
C THR A 61 -25.77 8.66 13.14
N LYS A 62 -26.36 8.92 11.97
CA LYS A 62 -25.67 9.63 10.88
C LYS A 62 -25.20 11.02 11.32
N GLU A 63 -26.01 11.69 12.14
CA GLU A 63 -25.76 13.04 12.64
C GLU A 63 -24.50 13.10 13.52
N ASP A 64 -24.13 12.01 14.21
CA ASP A 64 -22.89 11.95 14.98
C ASP A 64 -21.65 12.05 14.07
N TYR A 65 -21.69 11.42 12.89
CA TYR A 65 -20.62 11.49 11.90
C TYR A 65 -20.60 12.85 11.21
N ASP A 66 -21.76 13.35 10.78
CA ASP A 66 -21.89 14.62 10.08
C ASP A 66 -21.31 15.76 10.90
N ARG A 67 -21.56 15.80 12.22
CA ARG A 67 -20.99 16.82 13.12
C ARG A 67 -19.46 16.85 13.13
N VAL A 68 -18.80 15.69 13.08
CA VAL A 68 -17.33 15.61 13.06
C VAL A 68 -16.79 16.04 11.70
N ILE A 69 -17.45 15.63 10.62
CA ILE A 69 -17.09 16.01 9.24
C ILE A 69 -17.23 17.53 9.06
N GLU A 70 -18.34 18.12 9.51
CA GLU A 70 -18.57 19.57 9.45
C GLU A 70 -17.55 20.36 10.28
N ALA A 71 -17.18 19.85 11.47
CA ALA A 71 -16.11 20.45 12.27
C ALA A 71 -14.78 20.44 11.51
N CYS A 72 -14.43 19.33 10.85
CA CYS A 72 -13.23 19.27 10.03
C CYS A 72 -13.28 20.26 8.87
N HIS A 73 -14.40 20.33 8.15
CA HIS A 73 -14.55 21.19 6.97
C HIS A 73 -14.52 22.68 7.34
N SER A 74 -15.15 23.07 8.46
CA SER A 74 -15.15 24.45 8.94
C SER A 74 -13.77 24.91 9.42
N VAL A 75 -13.01 24.05 10.11
CA VAL A 75 -11.66 24.40 10.60
C VAL A 75 -10.65 24.50 9.46
N HIS A 76 -10.78 23.67 8.43
CA HIS A 76 -9.79 23.55 7.37
C HIS A 76 -10.23 24.15 6.02
N ASN A 77 -11.37 24.85 5.98
CA ASN A 77 -11.92 25.48 4.78
C ASN A 77 -12.11 24.51 3.60
N VAL A 78 -12.59 23.30 3.87
CA VAL A 78 -12.85 22.29 2.83
C VAL A 78 -14.12 22.71 2.04
N PRO A 79 -14.03 22.90 0.72
CA PRO A 79 -15.15 23.40 -0.07
C PRO A 79 -16.20 22.32 -0.36
N TYR A 80 -17.47 22.71 -0.39
CA TYR A 80 -18.56 21.87 -0.88
C TYR A 80 -18.82 22.16 -2.36
N LEU A 81 -18.68 21.14 -3.22
CA LEU A 81 -18.70 21.29 -4.67
C LEU A 81 -20.02 20.83 -5.32
N GLY A 82 -20.93 20.20 -4.57
CA GLY A 82 -22.24 19.75 -5.07
C GLY A 82 -22.22 18.59 -6.07
N ASN A 83 -21.06 18.26 -6.67
CA ASN A 83 -20.86 17.09 -7.52
C ASN A 83 -20.13 15.98 -6.75
N PRO A 84 -20.76 14.81 -6.52
CA PRO A 84 -20.11 13.68 -5.84
C PRO A 84 -18.86 13.15 -6.55
N LYS A 85 -18.71 13.35 -7.87
CA LYS A 85 -17.53 12.89 -8.61
C LYS A 85 -16.28 13.72 -8.36
N ASP A 86 -16.45 14.97 -7.95
CA ASP A 86 -15.37 15.95 -7.75
C ASP A 86 -15.24 16.31 -6.27
N GLU A 87 -15.78 15.48 -5.37
CA GLU A 87 -15.85 15.79 -3.95
C GLU A 87 -14.47 15.79 -3.27
N ILE A 88 -14.28 16.73 -2.34
CA ILE A 88 -13.09 16.78 -1.48
C ILE A 88 -13.54 16.40 -0.07
N LYS A 89 -13.06 15.25 0.42
CA LYS A 89 -13.37 14.72 1.76
C LYS A 89 -12.09 14.44 2.53
N TRP A 90 -12.00 14.95 3.75
CA TRP A 90 -10.88 14.65 4.65
C TRP A 90 -11.25 13.58 5.68
N ILE A 91 -12.52 13.59 6.10
CA ILE A 91 -13.14 12.55 6.93
C ILE A 91 -14.40 12.10 6.18
N TRP A 92 -14.60 10.79 6.08
CA TRP A 92 -15.80 10.20 5.48
C TRP A 92 -16.16 8.90 6.21
N SER A 93 -17.42 8.48 6.09
CA SER A 93 -17.88 7.18 6.56
C SER A 93 -17.63 6.12 5.49
N GLU A 94 -17.16 4.96 5.91
CA GLU A 94 -17.11 3.75 5.07
C GLU A 94 -17.49 2.53 5.89
N ASP A 95 -17.90 1.49 5.17
CA ASP A 95 -18.10 0.16 5.69
C ASP A 95 -16.74 -0.51 5.97
N TYR A 96 -16.74 -1.42 6.94
CA TYR A 96 -15.53 -2.10 7.39
C TYR A 96 -14.79 -2.80 6.25
N GLU A 97 -15.53 -3.51 5.39
CA GLU A 97 -14.97 -4.30 4.31
C GLU A 97 -14.25 -3.46 3.25
N HIS A 98 -14.74 -2.25 2.97
CA HIS A 98 -14.06 -1.34 2.05
C HIS A 98 -12.85 -0.64 2.69
N SER A 99 -12.81 -0.57 4.02
CA SER A 99 -11.77 0.15 4.76
C SER A 99 -10.54 -0.71 5.09
N PHE A 100 -10.72 -2.01 5.34
CA PHE A 100 -9.69 -2.86 5.93
C PHE A 100 -9.41 -4.17 5.20
N THR A 101 -10.17 -4.50 4.16
CA THR A 101 -10.07 -5.77 3.43
C THR A 101 -9.57 -5.55 2.00
#